data_AF-A0A6M2CSA5-F1
#
_entry.id   AF-A0A6M2CSA5-F1
#
_cell.length_a   1.000
_cell.length_b   1.000
_cell.length_c   1.000
_cell.angle_alpha   90.00
_cell.angle_beta   90.00
_cell.angle_gamma   90.00
#
_symmetry.space_group_name_H-M   'P 1'
#
loop_
_entity.id
_entity.type
_entity.pdbx_description
1 polymer ?
#
loop_
_entity_poly.entity_id
_entity_poly.type
_entity_poly.pdbx_seq_one_letter_code
_entity_poly.pdbx_strand_id
1 'polypeptide(L)'
;KDAPLYGWQLPGQVAAEQDSAVKAKLNHDWATLRNAVQAHVRSLNWGHRVQLNKKKVDYYNAHGKFIERQKIVAQASNGKEETLVANKFVIAVGGRPIVPQDVPGLSDNAITSDDIFSLENPPGKTLVIGASYVALECAGFLNGLGYDTTVMVRSICLRGFDQQMAKLVTDHMTSEGTKFLWKCLPKEVNKLPDGKLKVKWCSSDGRIQEEIFDTVLVAVGRQAETSSLNLDAVKVDVNPKNKKIIVDKDEQSSARHIYAIGDVIDGKPELTPVAIHAGKLLARRLAGVSSEYMDYSSVPTTVFTPLEYGCVGISEELAIETVGPENIDVLHAFYKPLEYTVAQKDASHCYIKAIVNLSKPRHVLGLHMTGPHAGEVIQGFAAAFKSGLTRHTLEQTIGIHPTVAEEVVKLWITKRSGEDPQVTGC
;
A
#
# COMPACT_ATOMS: atom_id res chain seq x y z
N LYS A 1 -5.89 15.24 -23.58
CA LYS A 1 -6.13 14.12 -24.53
C LYS A 1 -6.44 12.83 -23.79
N ASP A 2 -5.74 12.56 -22.68
CA ASP A 2 -5.88 11.27 -21.98
C ASP A 2 -7.00 11.26 -20.94
N ALA A 3 -7.37 12.41 -20.37
CA ALA A 3 -8.43 12.53 -19.34
C ALA A 3 -9.71 11.72 -19.65
N PRO A 4 -10.28 11.76 -20.86
CA PRO A 4 -11.45 10.94 -21.21
C PRO A 4 -11.23 9.42 -21.11
N LEU A 5 -10.01 8.93 -21.34
CA LEU A 5 -9.67 7.50 -21.16
C LEU A 5 -9.73 7.07 -19.68
N TYR A 6 -9.58 8.04 -18.77
CA TYR A 6 -9.73 7.87 -17.33
C TYR A 6 -11.12 8.30 -16.82
N GLY A 7 -12.10 8.46 -17.72
CA GLY A 7 -13.48 8.80 -17.35
C GLY A 7 -13.77 10.29 -17.12
N TRP A 8 -12.80 11.20 -17.25
CA TRP A 8 -13.04 12.63 -17.07
C TRP A 8 -13.79 13.25 -18.26
N GLN A 9 -14.89 13.94 -17.96
CA GLN A 9 -15.71 14.66 -18.95
C GLN A 9 -15.33 16.14 -18.95
N LEU A 10 -14.65 16.59 -20.02
CA LEU A 10 -14.16 17.96 -20.12
C LEU A 10 -15.24 18.91 -20.68
N PRO A 11 -15.30 20.17 -20.21
CA PRO A 11 -16.19 21.19 -20.77
C PRO A 11 -15.96 21.36 -22.28
N GLY A 12 -17.03 21.30 -23.08
CA GLY A 12 -16.99 21.39 -24.55
C GLY A 12 -17.10 20.06 -25.30
N GLN A 13 -17.10 18.91 -24.61
CA GLN A 13 -17.43 17.60 -25.21
C GLN A 13 -18.89 17.17 -24.99
N VAL A 14 -19.58 17.80 -24.02
CA VAL A 14 -21.03 17.66 -23.82
C VAL A 14 -21.69 18.77 -24.63
N ALA A 15 -22.63 18.40 -25.52
CA ALA A 15 -23.28 19.33 -26.43
C ALA A 15 -23.78 20.59 -25.71
N ALA A 16 -23.54 21.74 -26.34
CA ALA A 16 -23.91 23.05 -25.85
C ALA A 16 -25.44 23.20 -25.81
N GLU A 17 -26.06 22.70 -24.75
CA GLU A 17 -27.41 23.06 -24.33
C GLU A 17 -27.37 23.44 -22.85
N GLN A 18 -26.83 24.63 -22.56
CA GLN A 18 -27.51 25.65 -21.75
C GLN A 18 -26.53 26.77 -21.37
N ASP A 19 -27.00 27.98 -21.68
CA ASP A 19 -26.44 29.27 -21.36
C ASP A 19 -26.51 29.51 -19.85
N SER A 20 -25.37 29.69 -19.19
CA SER A 20 -25.18 30.50 -17.96
C SER A 20 -23.82 30.21 -17.32
N ALA A 21 -23.26 31.22 -16.66
CA ALA A 21 -22.01 31.21 -15.92
C ALA A 21 -22.04 30.31 -14.65
N VAL A 22 -22.44 29.06 -14.79
CA VAL A 22 -22.25 28.00 -13.81
C VAL A 22 -20.84 27.45 -14.05
N LYS A 23 -19.98 27.47 -13.03
CA LYS A 23 -18.70 26.73 -13.07
C LYS A 23 -19.01 25.31 -13.56
N ALA A 24 -18.61 24.98 -14.79
CA ALA A 24 -18.85 23.67 -15.37
C ALA A 24 -18.28 22.62 -14.42
N LYS A 25 -19.16 21.88 -13.74
CA LYS A 25 -18.75 20.85 -12.80
C LYS A 25 -18.12 19.73 -13.63
N LEU A 26 -16.81 19.53 -13.48
CA LEU A 26 -16.12 18.39 -14.05
C LEU A 26 -16.78 17.12 -13.50
N ASN A 27 -17.30 16.29 -14.41
CA ASN A 27 -17.92 15.01 -14.07
C ASN A 27 -16.94 13.88 -14.40
N HIS A 28 -17.03 12.81 -13.62
CA HIS A 28 -16.23 11.60 -13.82
C HIS A 28 -17.15 10.40 -14.05
N ASP A 29 -16.88 9.63 -15.11
CA ASP A 29 -17.56 8.37 -15.40
C ASP A 29 -16.75 7.17 -14.88
N TRP A 30 -17.25 6.62 -13.78
CA TRP A 30 -16.71 5.41 -13.16
C TRP A 30 -16.61 4.22 -14.10
N ALA A 31 -17.63 4.02 -14.96
CA ALA A 31 -17.67 2.85 -15.83
C ALA A 31 -16.53 2.88 -16.85
N THR A 32 -16.25 4.05 -17.44
CA THR A 32 -15.11 4.23 -18.35
C THR A 32 -13.78 3.90 -17.67
N LEU A 33 -13.51 4.46 -16.49
CA LEU A 33 -12.27 4.18 -15.75
C LEU A 33 -12.15 2.69 -15.40
N ARG A 34 -13.20 2.11 -14.80
CA ARG A 34 -13.24 0.71 -14.40
C ARG A 34 -13.04 -0.22 -15.59
N ASN A 35 -13.67 0.06 -16.73
CA ASN A 35 -13.52 -0.75 -17.95
C ASN A 35 -12.09 -0.70 -18.51
N ALA A 36 -11.46 0.48 -18.52
CA ALA A 36 -10.07 0.64 -18.95
C ALA A 36 -9.10 -0.14 -18.04
N VAL A 37 -9.26 -0.02 -16.72
CA VAL A 37 -8.48 -0.77 -15.72
C VAL A 37 -8.66 -2.29 -15.90
N GLN A 38 -9.91 -2.76 -16.00
CA GLN A 38 -10.21 -4.18 -16.17
C GLN A 38 -9.70 -4.74 -17.50
N ALA A 39 -9.69 -3.94 -18.58
CA ALA A 39 -9.10 -4.35 -19.85
C ALA A 39 -7.58 -4.57 -19.71
N HIS A 40 -6.88 -3.68 -19.00
CA HIS A 40 -5.46 -3.86 -18.73
C HIS A 40 -5.17 -5.10 -17.87
N VAL A 41 -5.93 -5.31 -16.79
CA VAL A 41 -5.82 -6.50 -15.93
C VAL A 41 -6.03 -7.79 -16.73
N ARG A 42 -7.03 -7.85 -17.61
CA ARG A 42 -7.27 -9.00 -18.50
C ARG A 42 -6.07 -9.27 -19.43
N SER A 43 -5.44 -8.21 -19.94
CA SER A 43 -4.23 -8.33 -20.77
C SER A 43 -3.06 -8.95 -19.97
N LEU A 44 -2.85 -8.51 -18.73
CA LEU A 44 -1.83 -9.09 -17.84
C LEU A 44 -2.11 -10.57 -17.54
N ASN A 45 -3.36 -10.92 -17.22
CA ASN A 45 -3.77 -12.30 -16.96
C ASN A 45 -3.46 -13.22 -18.15
N TRP A 46 -3.76 -12.77 -19.37
CA TRP A 46 -3.42 -13.52 -20.58
C TRP A 46 -1.90 -13.61 -20.77
N GLY A 47 -1.18 -12.49 -20.61
CA GLY A 47 0.27 -12.41 -20.75
C GLY A 47 1.00 -13.38 -19.82
N HIS A 48 0.58 -13.49 -18.56
CA HIS A 48 1.16 -14.45 -17.61
C HIS A 48 0.98 -15.90 -18.05
N ARG A 49 -0.23 -16.30 -18.50
CA ARG A 49 -0.49 -17.66 -19.00
C ARG A 49 0.37 -17.98 -20.22
N VAL A 50 0.53 -17.03 -21.14
CA VAL A 50 1.41 -17.19 -22.31
C VAL A 50 2.87 -17.36 -21.89
N GLN A 51 3.36 -16.59 -20.92
CA GLN A 51 4.73 -16.71 -20.44
C GLN A 51 5.01 -18.05 -19.76
N LEU A 52 4.08 -18.56 -18.95
CA LEU A 52 4.17 -19.89 -18.33
C LEU A 52 4.27 -20.97 -19.41
N ASN A 53 3.35 -20.95 -20.39
CA ASN A 53 3.34 -21.91 -21.49
C ASN A 53 4.65 -21.86 -22.33
N LYS A 54 5.14 -20.67 -22.67
CA LYS A 54 6.42 -20.49 -23.40
C LYS A 54 7.61 -21.08 -22.64
N LYS A 55 7.58 -21.04 -21.30
CA LYS A 55 8.60 -21.61 -20.42
C LYS A 55 8.33 -23.07 -20.05
N LYS A 56 7.30 -23.70 -20.64
CA LYS A 56 6.87 -25.07 -20.36
C LYS A 56 6.59 -25.30 -18.87
N VAL A 57 5.99 -24.31 -18.22
CA VAL A 57 5.48 -24.44 -16.84
C VAL A 57 4.03 -24.86 -16.91
N ASP A 58 3.72 -26.03 -16.34
CA ASP A 58 2.35 -26.52 -16.25
C ASP A 58 1.52 -25.59 -15.36
N TYR A 59 0.37 -25.15 -15.89
CA TYR A 59 -0.54 -24.26 -15.19
C TYR A 59 -1.86 -24.97 -14.90
N TYR A 60 -2.15 -25.12 -13.62
CA TYR A 60 -3.40 -25.69 -13.11
C TYR A 60 -4.24 -24.57 -12.50
N ASN A 61 -5.41 -24.31 -13.08
CA ASN A 61 -6.40 -23.42 -12.47
C ASN A 61 -7.23 -24.20 -11.43
N ALA A 62 -6.58 -24.53 -10.31
CA ALA A 62 -7.12 -25.41 -9.28
C ALA A 62 -6.63 -24.98 -7.89
N HIS A 63 -7.43 -25.25 -6.86
CA HIS A 63 -7.05 -25.06 -5.47
C HIS A 63 -6.18 -26.22 -5.01
N GLY A 64 -4.99 -25.91 -4.48
CA GLY A 64 -4.02 -26.89 -4.00
C GLY A 64 -4.11 -27.10 -2.49
N LYS A 65 -4.22 -28.36 -2.05
CA LYS A 65 -4.23 -28.73 -0.63
C LYS A 65 -3.30 -29.91 -0.38
N PHE A 66 -2.47 -29.84 0.67
CA PHE A 66 -1.61 -30.96 1.05
C PHE A 66 -2.43 -32.14 1.55
N ILE A 67 -2.04 -33.34 1.11
CA ILE A 67 -2.63 -34.61 1.59
C ILE A 67 -1.55 -35.50 2.23
N GLU A 68 -0.31 -35.40 1.76
CA GLU A 68 0.84 -36.14 2.27
C GLU A 68 2.11 -35.31 2.06
N ARG A 69 3.24 -35.77 2.63
CA ARG A 69 4.54 -35.10 2.56
C ARG A 69 4.89 -34.55 1.16
N GLN A 70 4.74 -35.35 0.11
CA GLN A 70 5.14 -34.97 -1.25
C GLN A 70 3.96 -34.85 -2.22
N LYS A 71 2.73 -34.78 -1.71
CA LYS A 71 1.52 -34.80 -2.53
C LYS A 71 0.55 -33.69 -2.15
N ILE A 72 -0.02 -33.09 -3.18
CA ILE A 72 -1.18 -32.22 -3.06
C ILE A 72 -2.34 -32.79 -3.88
N VAL A 73 -3.56 -32.49 -3.45
CA VAL A 73 -4.73 -32.54 -4.34
C VAL A 73 -4.91 -31.16 -4.97
N ALA A 74 -5.08 -31.12 -6.27
CA ALA A 74 -5.45 -29.95 -7.04
C ALA A 74 -6.93 -30.09 -7.45
N GLN A 75 -7.80 -29.27 -6.87
CA GLN A 75 -9.24 -29.29 -7.12
C GLN A 75 -9.64 -28.13 -8.03
N ALA A 76 -10.12 -28.43 -9.23
CA ALA A 76 -10.63 -27.43 -10.18
C ALA A 76 -12.04 -26.96 -9.79
N SER A 77 -12.46 -25.82 -10.33
CA SER A 77 -13.78 -25.23 -10.04
C SER A 77 -14.98 -26.09 -10.49
N ASN A 78 -14.76 -27.04 -11.42
CA ASN A 78 -15.77 -28.02 -11.84
C ASN A 78 -15.82 -29.28 -10.94
N GLY A 79 -15.09 -29.29 -9.83
CA GLY A 79 -15.01 -30.41 -8.89
C GLY A 79 -14.06 -31.52 -9.30
N LYS A 80 -13.39 -31.42 -10.46
CA LYS A 80 -12.37 -32.40 -10.86
C LYS A 80 -11.15 -32.30 -9.96
N GLU A 81 -10.71 -33.43 -9.44
CA GLU A 81 -9.51 -33.53 -8.62
C GLU A 81 -8.38 -34.25 -9.36
N GLU A 82 -7.16 -33.80 -9.13
CA GLU A 82 -5.94 -34.45 -9.58
C GLU A 82 -4.92 -34.48 -8.44
N THR A 83 -4.26 -35.62 -8.25
CA THR A 83 -3.16 -35.71 -7.27
C THR A 83 -1.84 -35.39 -7.96
N LEU A 84 -1.15 -34.37 -7.46
CA LEU A 84 0.16 -33.96 -7.96
C LEU A 84 1.25 -34.34 -6.96
N VAL A 85 2.37 -34.83 -7.48
CA VAL A 85 3.54 -35.23 -6.69
C VAL A 85 4.72 -34.32 -7.03
N ALA A 86 5.40 -33.79 -6.02
CA ALA A 86 6.56 -32.94 -6.23
C ALA A 86 7.68 -33.18 -5.20
N ASN A 87 8.93 -32.97 -5.64
CA ASN A 87 10.10 -33.07 -4.78
C ASN A 87 10.20 -31.90 -3.78
N LYS A 88 9.78 -30.70 -4.21
CA LYS A 88 9.79 -29.47 -3.44
C LYS A 88 8.51 -28.68 -3.69
N PHE A 89 8.04 -27.94 -2.69
CA PHE A 89 6.89 -27.04 -2.80
C PHE A 89 7.30 -25.62 -2.43
N VAL A 90 6.68 -24.64 -3.08
CA VAL A 90 6.79 -23.22 -2.73
C VAL A 90 5.38 -22.69 -2.50
N ILE A 91 5.06 -22.29 -1.27
CA ILE A 91 3.79 -21.72 -0.89
C ILE A 91 3.83 -20.21 -1.15
N ALA A 92 2.96 -19.73 -2.04
CA ALA A 92 2.90 -18.32 -2.45
C ALA A 92 1.43 -17.83 -2.54
N VAL A 93 0.60 -18.23 -1.57
CA VAL A 93 -0.86 -18.01 -1.59
C VAL A 93 -1.29 -16.59 -1.17
N GLY A 94 -0.36 -15.76 -0.72
CA GLY A 94 -0.63 -14.40 -0.28
C GLY A 94 -1.60 -14.33 0.90
N GLY A 95 -2.45 -13.30 0.89
CA GLY A 95 -3.52 -13.11 1.87
C GLY A 95 -4.77 -12.52 1.25
N ARG A 96 -5.85 -12.42 2.04
CA ARG A 96 -7.14 -11.82 1.66
C ARG A 96 -7.59 -10.75 2.67
N PRO A 97 -8.44 -9.78 2.27
CA PRO A 97 -8.96 -8.76 3.18
C PRO A 97 -9.65 -9.36 4.40
N ILE A 98 -9.43 -8.75 5.57
CA ILE A 98 -10.17 -9.09 6.80
C ILE A 98 -11.44 -8.27 6.85
N VAL A 99 -12.57 -8.93 7.07
CA VAL A 99 -13.84 -8.29 7.42
C VAL A 99 -14.25 -8.69 8.85
N PRO A 100 -14.35 -7.74 9.80
CA PRO A 100 -14.77 -8.03 11.16
C PRO A 100 -16.12 -8.75 11.21
N GLN A 101 -16.17 -9.89 11.90
CA GLN A 101 -17.38 -10.71 12.03
C GLN A 101 -18.23 -10.33 13.25
N ASP A 102 -17.66 -9.54 14.16
CA ASP A 102 -18.28 -9.07 15.40
C ASP A 102 -19.14 -7.81 15.21
N VAL A 103 -19.21 -7.26 14.00
CA VAL A 103 -20.01 -6.09 13.65
C VAL A 103 -21.23 -6.55 12.83
N PRO A 104 -22.45 -6.57 13.42
CA PRO A 104 -23.65 -7.01 12.74
C PRO A 104 -23.86 -6.31 11.39
N GLY A 105 -24.14 -7.12 10.37
CA GLY A 105 -24.42 -6.69 9.00
C GLY A 105 -23.21 -6.16 8.21
N LEU A 106 -22.01 -6.07 8.80
CA LEU A 106 -20.83 -5.57 8.09
C LEU A 106 -20.38 -6.56 7.00
N SER A 107 -20.26 -7.84 7.32
CA SER A 107 -19.81 -8.90 6.38
C SER A 107 -20.68 -9.01 5.13
N ASP A 108 -21.99 -8.81 5.29
CA ASP A 108 -22.97 -9.08 4.24
C ASP A 108 -23.18 -7.88 3.31
N ASN A 109 -22.79 -6.68 3.77
CA ASN A 109 -23.09 -5.42 3.08
C ASN A 109 -21.85 -4.61 2.69
N ALA A 110 -20.70 -4.84 3.31
CA ALA A 110 -19.47 -4.13 2.97
C ALA A 110 -18.74 -4.80 1.81
N ILE A 111 -18.01 -3.97 1.06
CA ILE A 111 -17.03 -4.40 0.08
C ILE A 111 -15.61 -4.29 0.64
N THR A 112 -14.65 -4.84 -0.07
CA THR A 112 -13.22 -4.78 0.25
C THR A 112 -12.43 -4.25 -0.96
N SER A 113 -11.10 -4.18 -0.80
CA SER A 113 -10.21 -3.89 -1.93
C SER A 113 -10.33 -4.90 -3.08
N ASP A 114 -10.76 -6.13 -2.81
CA ASP A 114 -10.94 -7.15 -3.85
C ASP A 114 -12.10 -6.78 -4.80
N ASP A 115 -13.05 -5.98 -4.33
CA ASP A 115 -14.29 -5.67 -5.03
C ASP A 115 -14.24 -4.31 -5.73
N ILE A 116 -13.68 -3.28 -5.07
CA ILE A 116 -13.75 -1.87 -5.52
C ILE A 116 -13.17 -1.66 -6.94
N PHE A 117 -12.11 -2.37 -7.31
CA PHE A 117 -11.46 -2.21 -8.62
C PHE A 117 -12.26 -2.84 -9.77
N SER A 118 -13.30 -3.60 -9.47
CA SER A 118 -14.23 -4.19 -10.43
C SER A 118 -15.69 -3.80 -10.21
N LEU A 119 -15.96 -2.92 -9.23
CA LEU A 119 -17.31 -2.55 -8.84
C LEU A 119 -18.10 -2.02 -10.04
N GLU A 120 -19.27 -2.60 -10.30
CA GLU A 120 -20.02 -2.29 -11.52
C GLU A 120 -20.61 -0.88 -11.47
N ASN A 121 -21.25 -0.55 -10.36
CA ASN A 121 -21.87 0.74 -10.13
C ASN A 121 -20.88 1.71 -9.48
N PRO A 122 -21.00 3.03 -9.72
CA PRO A 122 -20.19 4.02 -9.02
C PRO A 122 -20.40 3.89 -7.50
N PRO A 123 -19.34 4.03 -6.69
CA PRO A 123 -19.41 3.79 -5.25
C PRO A 123 -20.24 4.82 -4.48
N GLY A 124 -20.49 6.00 -5.06
CA GLY A 124 -21.28 7.06 -4.42
C GLY A 124 -20.63 7.55 -3.13
N LYS A 125 -21.43 7.99 -2.16
CA LYS A 125 -20.95 8.38 -0.84
C LYS A 125 -20.37 7.17 -0.12
N THR A 126 -19.09 7.21 0.21
CA THR A 126 -18.34 6.03 0.66
C THR A 126 -17.76 6.21 2.05
N LEU A 127 -18.01 5.23 2.93
CA LEU A 127 -17.30 5.08 4.19
C LEU A 127 -16.17 4.05 4.03
N VAL A 128 -14.93 4.46 4.31
CA VAL A 128 -13.77 3.56 4.37
C VAL A 128 -13.45 3.25 5.83
N ILE A 129 -13.64 2.01 6.25
CA ILE A 129 -13.31 1.54 7.61
C ILE A 129 -11.89 0.98 7.60
N GLY A 130 -10.96 1.72 8.21
CA GLY A 130 -9.55 1.36 8.23
C GLY A 130 -8.64 2.58 8.13
N ALA A 131 -7.35 2.37 8.40
CA ALA A 131 -6.34 3.42 8.37
C ALA A 131 -4.98 2.89 7.88
N SER A 132 -5.01 1.80 7.11
CA SER A 132 -3.86 1.21 6.40
C SER A 132 -3.55 2.01 5.13
N TYR A 133 -2.45 1.69 4.44
CA TYR A 133 -2.16 2.28 3.13
C TYR A 133 -3.32 2.04 2.15
N VAL A 134 -3.86 0.82 2.07
CA VAL A 134 -5.03 0.50 1.24
C VAL A 134 -6.22 1.41 1.56
N ALA A 135 -6.50 1.64 2.84
CA ALA A 135 -7.61 2.49 3.26
C ALA A 135 -7.43 3.94 2.78
N LEU A 136 -6.25 4.52 2.99
CA LEU A 136 -5.97 5.91 2.63
C LEU A 136 -5.82 6.12 1.13
N GLU A 137 -5.23 5.18 0.41
CA GLU A 137 -5.15 5.18 -1.06
C GLU A 137 -6.55 5.12 -1.67
N CYS A 138 -7.39 4.18 -1.19
CA CYS A 138 -8.76 4.07 -1.67
C CYS A 138 -9.58 5.31 -1.38
N ALA A 139 -9.52 5.82 -0.15
CA ALA A 139 -10.23 7.03 0.21
C ALA A 139 -9.74 8.24 -0.61
N GLY A 140 -8.43 8.34 -0.80
CA GLY A 140 -7.79 9.41 -1.55
C GLY A 140 -8.23 9.45 -3.00
N PHE A 141 -8.17 8.33 -3.72
CA PHE A 141 -8.59 8.32 -5.13
C PHE A 141 -10.11 8.52 -5.24
N LEU A 142 -10.93 7.96 -4.35
CA LEU A 142 -12.39 8.16 -4.39
C LEU A 142 -12.75 9.64 -4.20
N ASN A 143 -12.13 10.31 -3.23
CA ASN A 143 -12.30 11.74 -3.04
C ASN A 143 -11.79 12.55 -4.26
N GLY A 144 -10.62 12.19 -4.81
CA GLY A 144 -10.06 12.82 -6.00
C GLY A 144 -10.89 12.65 -7.27
N LEU A 145 -11.71 11.59 -7.35
CA LEU A 145 -12.70 11.39 -8.42
C LEU A 145 -14.04 12.11 -8.16
N GLY A 146 -14.18 12.80 -7.02
CA GLY A 146 -15.33 13.61 -6.66
C GLY A 146 -16.39 12.93 -5.80
N TYR A 147 -16.10 11.75 -5.21
CA TYR A 147 -17.02 11.08 -4.29
C TYR A 147 -16.91 11.62 -2.86
N ASP A 148 -18.05 11.81 -2.18
CA ASP A 148 -18.07 12.14 -0.75
C ASP A 148 -17.52 10.96 0.06
N THR A 149 -16.31 11.12 0.58
CA THR A 149 -15.53 10.03 1.15
C THR A 149 -15.17 10.33 2.61
N THR A 150 -15.48 9.38 3.48
CA THR A 150 -15.19 9.45 4.93
C THR A 150 -14.33 8.26 5.33
N VAL A 151 -13.25 8.50 6.07
CA VAL A 151 -12.38 7.46 6.64
C VAL A 151 -12.64 7.31 8.14
N MET A 152 -12.95 6.09 8.58
CA MET A 152 -13.11 5.77 10.00
C MET A 152 -11.83 5.18 10.57
N VAL A 153 -11.21 5.91 11.50
CA VAL A 153 -9.92 5.57 12.09
C VAL A 153 -10.08 5.10 13.53
N ARG A 154 -9.67 3.87 13.82
CA ARG A 154 -9.71 3.31 15.18
C ARG A 154 -8.73 4.01 16.14
N SER A 155 -7.52 4.32 15.69
CA SER A 155 -6.44 4.81 16.56
C SER A 155 -5.51 5.80 15.85
N ILE A 156 -4.56 5.29 15.06
CA ILE A 156 -3.60 6.05 14.26
C ILE A 156 -3.64 5.56 12.81
N CYS A 157 -3.21 6.42 11.89
CA CYS A 157 -3.05 6.10 10.48
C CYS A 157 -1.66 5.51 10.19
N LEU A 158 -1.57 4.65 9.18
CA LEU A 158 -0.32 4.06 8.69
C LEU A 158 0.54 3.49 9.83
N ARG A 159 -0.06 2.69 10.71
CA ARG A 159 0.66 2.02 11.80
C ARG A 159 1.86 1.26 11.24
N GLY A 160 3.04 1.50 11.80
CA GLY A 160 4.31 0.91 11.36
C GLY A 160 5.11 1.82 10.42
N PHE A 161 4.51 2.90 9.89
CA PHE A 161 5.22 3.97 9.21
C PHE A 161 5.53 5.11 10.18
N ASP A 162 6.44 5.98 9.77
CA ASP A 162 6.76 7.23 10.46
C ASP A 162 5.52 8.10 10.71
N GLN A 163 5.20 8.33 11.98
CA GLN A 163 3.95 8.98 12.37
C GLN A 163 3.89 10.48 12.04
N GLN A 164 5.02 11.16 11.89
CA GLN A 164 5.02 12.54 11.39
C GLN A 164 4.56 12.57 9.93
N MET A 165 5.10 11.65 9.12
CA MET A 165 4.75 11.56 7.70
C MET A 165 3.28 11.13 7.53
N ALA A 166 2.80 10.19 8.34
CA ALA A 166 1.40 9.78 8.33
C ALA A 166 0.44 10.94 8.64
N LYS A 167 0.82 11.84 9.56
CA LYS A 167 0.04 13.04 9.87
C LYS A 167 -0.04 13.98 8.67
N LEU A 168 1.09 14.27 8.02
CA LEU A 168 1.14 15.11 6.82
C LEU A 168 0.26 14.56 5.69
N VAL A 169 0.28 13.24 5.48
CA VAL A 169 -0.61 12.57 4.52
C VAL A 169 -2.08 12.83 4.87
N THR A 170 -2.49 12.61 6.13
CA THR A 170 -3.89 12.78 6.53
C THR A 170 -4.35 14.24 6.54
N ASP A 171 -3.45 15.17 6.84
CA ASP A 171 -3.73 16.60 6.82
C ASP A 171 -3.96 17.07 5.38
N HIS A 172 -3.11 16.63 4.45
CA HIS A 172 -3.31 16.88 3.03
C HIS A 172 -4.64 16.29 2.52
N MET A 173 -4.94 15.04 2.86
CA MET A 173 -6.24 14.44 2.48
C MET A 173 -7.43 15.22 3.04
N THR A 174 -7.31 15.74 4.25
CA THR A 174 -8.33 16.59 4.89
C THR A 174 -8.46 17.93 4.17
N SER A 175 -7.35 18.58 3.79
CA SER A 175 -7.40 19.85 3.03
C SER A 175 -8.01 19.67 1.64
N GLU A 176 -7.87 18.47 1.05
CA GLU A 176 -8.50 18.10 -0.23
C GLU A 176 -9.95 17.60 -0.08
N GLY A 177 -10.53 17.61 1.13
CA GLY A 177 -11.95 17.34 1.38
C GLY A 177 -12.30 15.95 1.88
N THR A 178 -11.32 15.05 2.08
CA THR A 178 -11.58 13.74 2.71
C THR A 178 -11.96 13.94 4.18
N LYS A 179 -13.08 13.35 4.61
CA LYS A 179 -13.53 13.44 6.00
C LYS A 179 -12.91 12.33 6.86
N PHE A 180 -12.64 12.62 8.13
CA PHE A 180 -12.10 11.63 9.07
C PHE A 180 -12.95 11.52 10.34
N LEU A 181 -13.36 10.29 10.66
CA LEU A 181 -13.96 9.92 11.94
C LEU A 181 -12.88 9.32 12.84
N TRP A 182 -12.24 10.17 13.63
CA TRP A 182 -11.14 9.78 14.51
C TRP A 182 -11.62 9.03 15.74
N LYS A 183 -10.85 8.02 16.15
CA LYS A 183 -11.10 7.19 17.33
C LYS A 183 -12.52 6.61 17.36
N CYS A 184 -12.99 6.16 16.20
CA CYS A 184 -14.33 5.60 16.00
C CYS A 184 -14.25 4.12 15.63
N LEU A 185 -15.27 3.36 16.04
CA LEU A 185 -15.42 1.94 15.73
C LEU A 185 -16.84 1.66 15.23
N PRO A 186 -17.01 0.90 14.13
CA PRO A 186 -18.33 0.53 13.64
C PRO A 186 -19.02 -0.38 14.66
N LYS A 187 -20.35 -0.26 14.73
CA LYS A 187 -21.20 -1.04 15.64
C LYS A 187 -22.24 -1.85 14.91
N GLU A 188 -22.76 -1.35 13.79
CA GLU A 188 -23.83 -2.00 13.04
C GLU A 188 -23.88 -1.42 11.62
N VAL A 189 -24.14 -2.26 10.62
CA VAL A 189 -24.43 -1.84 9.24
C VAL A 189 -25.75 -2.43 8.81
N ASN A 190 -26.74 -1.58 8.52
CA ASN A 190 -28.06 -1.99 8.06
C ASN A 190 -28.31 -1.53 6.64
N LYS A 191 -28.71 -2.47 5.77
CA LYS A 191 -29.18 -2.14 4.42
C LYS A 191 -30.61 -1.64 4.47
N LEU A 192 -30.85 -0.44 3.92
CA LEU A 192 -32.15 0.20 3.84
C LEU A 192 -32.94 -0.29 2.61
N PRO A 193 -34.27 -0.08 2.55
CA PRO A 193 -35.10 -0.50 1.42
C PRO A 193 -34.69 0.09 0.05
N ASP A 194 -34.06 1.27 0.05
CA ASP A 194 -33.54 1.93 -1.14
C ASP A 194 -32.15 1.42 -1.57
N GLY A 195 -31.60 0.44 -0.85
CA GLY A 195 -30.30 -0.18 -1.10
C GLY A 195 -29.13 0.49 -0.38
N LYS A 196 -29.30 1.66 0.25
CA LYS A 196 -28.24 2.37 0.96
C LYS A 196 -27.90 1.72 2.30
N LEU A 197 -26.73 2.06 2.83
CA LEU A 197 -26.18 1.48 4.04
C LEU A 197 -26.22 2.50 5.18
N LYS A 198 -27.02 2.22 6.20
CA LYS A 198 -27.02 2.98 7.45
C LYS A 198 -25.97 2.38 8.38
N VAL A 199 -24.92 3.13 8.66
CA VAL A 199 -23.82 2.70 9.53
C VAL A 199 -23.95 3.40 10.87
N LYS A 200 -23.92 2.61 11.96
CA LYS A 200 -23.77 3.14 13.32
C LYS A 200 -22.34 2.92 13.80
N TRP A 201 -21.78 3.88 14.51
CA TRP A 201 -20.47 3.75 15.14
C TRP A 201 -20.44 4.40 16.52
N CYS A 202 -19.41 4.02 17.28
CA CYS A 202 -19.14 4.57 18.60
C CYS A 202 -17.83 5.35 18.57
N SER A 203 -17.86 6.60 19.03
CA SER A 203 -16.68 7.42 19.29
C SER A 203 -16.00 7.01 20.61
N SER A 204 -14.73 7.35 20.79
CA SER A 204 -13.98 6.98 22.01
C SER A 204 -14.54 7.57 23.31
N ASP A 205 -15.38 8.61 23.23
CA ASP A 205 -16.11 9.21 24.34
C ASP A 205 -17.44 8.49 24.65
N GLY A 206 -17.73 7.38 23.97
CA GLY A 206 -18.94 6.58 24.15
C GLY A 206 -20.16 7.07 23.37
N ARG A 207 -20.05 8.16 22.60
CA ARG A 207 -21.17 8.68 21.79
C ARG A 207 -21.44 7.76 20.60
N ILE A 208 -22.70 7.38 20.44
CA ILE A 208 -23.19 6.66 19.27
C ILE A 208 -23.65 7.67 18.22
N GLN A 209 -23.18 7.49 17.01
CA GLN A 209 -23.53 8.29 15.84
C GLN A 209 -23.95 7.36 14.70
N GLU A 210 -24.70 7.90 13.75
CA GLU A 210 -25.13 7.14 12.58
C GLU A 210 -25.22 8.04 11.35
N GLU A 211 -24.95 7.45 10.18
CA GLU A 211 -25.00 8.13 8.90
C GLU A 211 -25.27 7.13 7.78
N ILE A 212 -25.84 7.63 6.68
CA ILE A 212 -26.16 6.83 5.50
C ILE A 212 -25.05 7.02 4.45
N PHE A 213 -24.61 5.90 3.89
CA PHE A 213 -23.62 5.78 2.83
C PHE A 213 -24.19 4.94 1.68
N ASP A 214 -23.70 5.16 0.47
CA ASP A 214 -24.00 4.30 -0.67
C ASP A 214 -23.10 3.05 -0.66
N THR A 215 -21.85 3.19 -0.21
CA THR A 215 -20.87 2.10 -0.11
C THR A 215 -20.13 2.11 1.23
N VAL A 216 -19.86 0.93 1.78
CA VAL A 216 -18.93 0.73 2.91
C VAL A 216 -17.78 -0.14 2.44
N LEU A 217 -16.56 0.40 2.47
CA LEU A 217 -15.32 -0.29 2.12
C LEU A 217 -14.53 -0.64 3.38
N VAL A 218 -14.21 -1.93 3.57
CA VAL A 218 -13.41 -2.39 4.71
C VAL A 218 -11.96 -2.64 4.30
N ALA A 219 -11.04 -1.97 5.00
CA ALA A 219 -9.59 -2.03 4.75
C ALA A 219 -8.80 -2.08 6.08
N VAL A 220 -9.18 -3.01 6.96
CA VAL A 220 -8.65 -3.14 8.33
C VAL A 220 -7.45 -4.09 8.47
N GLY A 221 -6.96 -4.64 7.36
CA GLY A 221 -5.85 -5.57 7.31
C GLY A 221 -6.12 -6.75 6.38
N ARG A 222 -5.15 -7.65 6.27
CA ARG A 222 -5.22 -8.86 5.45
C ARG A 222 -4.80 -10.06 6.29
N GLN A 223 -5.40 -11.22 6.02
CA GLN A 223 -5.08 -12.50 6.65
C GLN A 223 -4.38 -13.40 5.62
N ALA A 224 -3.34 -14.12 6.03
CA ALA A 224 -2.70 -15.12 5.18
C ALA A 224 -3.64 -16.29 4.86
N GLU A 225 -3.65 -16.74 3.61
CA GLU A 225 -4.54 -17.80 3.10
C GLU A 225 -4.03 -19.22 3.41
N THR A 226 -3.59 -19.46 4.64
CA THR A 226 -2.95 -20.74 5.05
C THR A 226 -3.94 -21.80 5.50
N SER A 227 -5.14 -21.41 5.93
CA SER A 227 -6.14 -22.31 6.52
C SER A 227 -6.64 -23.40 5.57
N SER A 228 -6.69 -23.12 4.26
CA SER A 228 -7.17 -24.06 3.25
C SER A 228 -6.12 -25.07 2.79
N LEU A 229 -4.85 -24.91 3.19
CA LEU A 229 -3.72 -25.68 2.66
C LEU A 229 -3.48 -27.02 3.34
N ASN A 230 -4.09 -27.27 4.53
CA ASN A 230 -3.83 -28.46 5.35
C ASN A 230 -2.35 -28.61 5.74
N LEU A 231 -1.76 -27.53 6.25
CA LEU A 231 -0.34 -27.48 6.64
C LEU A 231 0.04 -28.49 7.71
N ASP A 232 -0.89 -28.91 8.56
CA ASP A 232 -0.68 -29.94 9.58
C ASP A 232 -0.26 -31.29 8.99
N ALA A 233 -0.81 -31.66 7.82
CA ALA A 233 -0.45 -32.91 7.13
C ALA A 233 1.02 -32.95 6.69
N VAL A 234 1.67 -31.78 6.60
CA VAL A 234 3.08 -31.64 6.20
C VAL A 234 3.95 -31.02 7.27
N LYS A 235 3.40 -30.77 8.48
CA LYS A 235 4.09 -30.21 9.66
C LYS A 235 4.78 -28.88 9.39
N VAL A 236 4.10 -27.97 8.68
CA VAL A 236 4.57 -26.60 8.46
C VAL A 236 4.06 -25.70 9.58
N ASP A 237 4.99 -25.04 10.27
CA ASP A 237 4.68 -24.17 11.40
C ASP A 237 4.16 -22.81 10.92
N VAL A 238 3.11 -22.34 11.59
CA VAL A 238 2.53 -21.02 11.37
C VAL A 238 2.53 -20.23 12.67
N ASN A 239 2.71 -18.92 12.57
CA ASN A 239 2.56 -18.03 13.71
C ASN A 239 1.08 -18.06 14.18
N PRO A 240 0.80 -18.43 15.45
CA PRO A 240 -0.56 -18.65 15.91
C PRO A 240 -1.42 -17.37 15.90
N LYS A 241 -0.80 -16.18 15.94
CA LYS A 241 -1.48 -14.89 16.01
C LYS A 241 -1.97 -14.41 14.64
N ASN A 242 -1.15 -14.48 13.61
CA ASN A 242 -1.46 -13.95 12.27
C ASN A 242 -1.64 -15.04 11.20
N LYS A 243 -1.38 -16.30 11.55
CA LYS A 243 -1.47 -17.49 10.67
C LYS A 243 -0.50 -17.49 9.49
N LYS A 244 0.53 -16.64 9.54
CA LYS A 244 1.61 -16.61 8.54
C LYS A 244 2.59 -17.75 8.75
N ILE A 245 3.22 -18.21 7.68
CA ILE A 245 4.21 -19.29 7.72
C ILE A 245 5.52 -18.75 8.31
N ILE A 246 6.06 -19.48 9.28
CA ILE A 246 7.38 -19.18 9.85
C ILE A 246 8.42 -19.81 8.94
N VAL A 247 9.39 -19.00 8.50
CA VAL A 247 10.47 -19.44 7.62
C VAL A 247 11.82 -18.98 8.13
N ASP A 248 12.86 -19.74 7.77
CA ASP A 248 14.25 -19.36 7.93
C ASP A 248 14.67 -18.29 6.90
N LYS A 249 15.91 -17.81 7.00
CA LYS A 249 16.48 -16.77 6.11
C LYS A 249 16.55 -17.15 4.62
N ASP A 250 16.37 -18.42 4.31
CA ASP A 250 16.41 -18.98 2.96
C ASP A 250 15.02 -19.33 2.42
N GLU A 251 13.98 -18.81 3.08
CA GLU A 251 12.57 -19.03 2.79
C GLU A 251 12.10 -20.49 3.03
N GLN A 252 12.91 -21.33 3.69
CA GLN A 252 12.54 -22.69 4.06
C GLN A 252 11.63 -22.69 5.30
N SER A 253 10.55 -23.49 5.26
CA SER A 253 9.68 -23.72 6.41
C SER A 253 10.22 -24.80 7.36
N SER A 254 9.54 -25.08 8.46
CA SER A 254 9.86 -26.21 9.35
C SER A 254 9.88 -27.58 8.64
N ALA A 255 9.19 -27.71 7.50
CA ALA A 255 9.30 -28.86 6.60
C ALA A 255 10.37 -28.60 5.51
N ARG A 256 11.49 -29.31 5.55
CA ARG A 256 12.68 -29.08 4.69
C ARG A 256 12.42 -29.05 3.18
N HIS A 257 11.37 -29.70 2.68
CA HIS A 257 11.03 -29.72 1.26
C HIS A 257 9.97 -28.67 0.87
N ILE A 258 9.53 -27.83 1.81
CA ILE A 258 8.53 -26.79 1.62
C ILE A 258 9.13 -25.43 1.96
N TYR A 259 8.97 -24.51 1.03
CA TYR A 259 9.39 -23.12 1.13
C TYR A 259 8.16 -22.21 1.08
N ALA A 260 8.27 -20.97 1.52
CA ALA A 260 7.20 -19.98 1.39
C ALA A 260 7.75 -18.60 1.02
N ILE A 261 7.04 -17.86 0.17
CA ILE A 261 7.44 -16.54 -0.31
C ILE A 261 6.25 -15.56 -0.38
N GLY A 262 6.54 -14.26 -0.33
CA GLY A 262 5.54 -13.20 -0.39
C GLY A 262 4.73 -13.08 0.90
N ASP A 263 3.56 -12.46 0.83
CA ASP A 263 2.80 -11.98 1.99
C ASP A 263 2.41 -13.06 3.01
N VAL A 264 2.46 -14.34 2.62
CA VAL A 264 2.16 -15.49 3.48
C VAL A 264 3.23 -15.71 4.56
N ILE A 265 4.44 -15.15 4.41
CA ILE A 265 5.55 -15.35 5.36
C ILE A 265 5.53 -14.33 6.51
N ASP A 266 5.85 -14.81 7.70
CA ASP A 266 5.83 -13.98 8.91
C ASP A 266 6.99 -12.97 8.97
N GLY A 267 6.71 -11.77 9.46
CA GLY A 267 7.72 -10.75 9.76
C GLY A 267 8.48 -10.17 8.55
N LYS A 268 8.02 -10.35 7.31
CA LYS A 268 8.62 -9.74 6.11
C LYS A 268 7.70 -8.71 5.45
N PRO A 269 8.22 -7.74 4.68
CA PRO A 269 7.41 -6.76 3.95
C PRO A 269 6.46 -7.42 2.93
N GLU A 270 5.19 -7.02 2.97
CA GLU A 270 4.12 -7.50 2.08
C GLU A 270 4.07 -6.66 0.80
N LEU A 271 5.05 -6.84 -0.07
CA LEU A 271 5.23 -6.01 -1.28
C LEU A 271 5.52 -6.87 -2.51
N THR A 272 4.90 -6.53 -3.64
CA THR A 272 5.07 -7.23 -4.92
C THR A 272 6.53 -7.39 -5.35
N PRO A 273 7.39 -6.33 -5.33
CA PRO A 273 8.80 -6.48 -5.70
C PRO A 273 9.57 -7.42 -4.77
N VAL A 274 9.23 -7.46 -3.49
CA VAL A 274 9.83 -8.37 -2.50
C VAL A 274 9.48 -9.80 -2.83
N ALA A 275 8.21 -10.10 -3.08
CA ALA A 275 7.76 -11.46 -3.46
C ALA A 275 8.42 -11.93 -4.76
N ILE A 276 8.50 -11.07 -5.78
CA ILE A 276 9.15 -11.38 -7.06
C ILE A 276 10.64 -11.67 -6.86
N HIS A 277 11.35 -10.82 -6.11
CA HIS A 277 12.79 -10.97 -5.93
C HIS A 277 13.13 -12.20 -5.08
N ALA A 278 12.42 -12.41 -3.97
CA ALA A 278 12.55 -13.61 -3.13
C ALA A 278 12.29 -14.88 -3.95
N GLY A 279 11.22 -14.91 -4.75
CA GLY A 279 10.91 -16.06 -5.62
C GLY A 279 11.99 -16.34 -6.66
N LYS A 280 12.56 -15.30 -7.29
CA LYS A 280 13.67 -15.45 -8.24
C LYS A 280 14.94 -15.99 -7.58
N LEU A 281 15.33 -15.44 -6.43
CA LEU A 281 16.51 -15.87 -5.69
C LEU A 281 16.34 -17.30 -5.16
N LEU A 282 15.18 -17.62 -4.59
CA LEU A 282 14.84 -18.96 -4.16
C LEU A 282 14.93 -19.96 -5.33
N ALA A 283 14.30 -19.67 -6.47
CA ALA A 283 14.37 -20.55 -7.63
C ALA A 283 15.82 -20.82 -8.09
N ARG A 284 16.68 -19.79 -8.08
CA ARG A 284 18.11 -19.93 -8.39
C ARG A 284 18.83 -20.83 -7.39
N ARG A 285 18.56 -20.68 -6.09
CA ARG A 285 19.11 -21.57 -5.05
C ARG A 285 18.63 -23.00 -5.19
N LEU A 286 17.33 -23.20 -5.44
CA LEU A 286 16.76 -24.54 -5.60
C LEU A 286 17.27 -25.26 -6.85
N ALA A 287 17.64 -24.52 -7.89
CA ALA A 287 18.27 -25.02 -9.11
C ALA A 287 19.80 -25.19 -9.00
N GLY A 288 20.41 -24.82 -7.86
CA GLY A 288 21.84 -24.95 -7.64
C GLY A 288 22.72 -23.96 -8.43
N VAL A 289 22.15 -22.86 -8.91
CA VAL A 289 22.88 -21.87 -9.74
C VAL A 289 23.23 -20.57 -8.99
N SER A 290 22.84 -20.45 -7.72
CA SER A 290 23.22 -19.36 -6.83
C SER A 290 23.11 -19.81 -5.36
N SER A 291 23.82 -19.12 -4.46
CA SER A 291 23.69 -19.23 -3.00
C SER A 291 23.15 -17.94 -2.36
N GLU A 292 22.72 -16.98 -3.18
CA GLU A 292 22.30 -15.64 -2.75
C GLU A 292 20.92 -15.66 -2.08
N TYR A 293 20.82 -14.97 -0.95
CA TYR A 293 19.59 -14.81 -0.16
C TYR A 293 18.91 -13.47 -0.43
N MET A 294 17.61 -13.42 -0.17
CA MET A 294 16.87 -12.17 -0.21
C MET A 294 17.32 -11.26 0.96
N ASP A 295 17.69 -10.03 0.65
CA ASP A 295 17.92 -9.01 1.66
C ASP A 295 16.64 -8.19 1.88
N TYR A 296 15.96 -8.48 2.99
CA TYR A 296 14.71 -7.82 3.40
C TYR A 296 14.92 -6.49 4.14
N SER A 297 16.17 -6.06 4.38
CA SER A 297 16.45 -4.76 5.01
C SER A 297 16.16 -3.61 4.05
N SER A 298 15.80 -2.45 4.57
CA SER A 298 15.70 -1.18 3.82
C SER A 298 14.98 -1.29 2.47
N VAL A 299 13.88 -2.05 2.43
CA VAL A 299 13.03 -2.14 1.23
C VAL A 299 12.28 -0.81 1.08
N PRO A 300 12.42 -0.10 -0.04
CA PRO A 300 11.67 1.14 -0.26
C PRO A 300 10.19 0.85 -0.40
N THR A 301 9.36 1.79 0.06
CA THR A 301 7.90 1.70 0.00
C THR A 301 7.33 3.06 -0.36
N THR A 302 6.26 3.08 -1.14
CA THR A 302 5.47 4.29 -1.40
C THR A 302 4.00 4.01 -1.14
N VAL A 303 3.36 4.92 -0.42
CA VAL A 303 1.91 4.98 -0.22
C VAL A 303 1.35 5.98 -1.22
N PHE A 304 0.46 5.53 -2.10
CA PHE A 304 -0.07 6.29 -3.23
C PHE A 304 -1.33 7.10 -2.85
N THR A 305 -1.24 7.86 -1.77
CA THR A 305 -2.24 8.86 -1.38
C THR A 305 -2.22 10.06 -2.34
N PRO A 306 -3.24 10.96 -2.32
CA PRO A 306 -3.31 12.10 -3.25
C PRO A 306 -2.04 12.95 -3.27
N LEU A 307 -1.40 13.10 -2.11
CA LEU A 307 0.02 13.43 -2.00
C LEU A 307 0.75 12.14 -1.62
N GLU A 308 1.62 11.64 -2.50
CA GLU A 308 2.32 10.38 -2.27
C GLU A 308 3.27 10.50 -1.07
N TYR A 309 3.48 9.38 -0.37
CA TYR A 309 4.48 9.27 0.68
C TYR A 309 5.44 8.13 0.37
N GLY A 310 6.69 8.47 0.04
CA GLY A 310 7.77 7.52 -0.18
C GLY A 310 8.71 7.43 1.02
N CYS A 311 9.21 6.24 1.31
CA CYS A 311 10.25 6.04 2.33
C CYS A 311 11.18 4.86 2.06
N VAL A 312 12.39 4.94 2.61
CA VAL A 312 13.34 3.82 2.72
C VAL A 312 14.07 3.90 4.06
N GLY A 313 14.33 2.74 4.67
CA GLY A 313 14.97 2.66 5.99
C GLY A 313 13.97 2.69 7.14
N ILE A 314 14.40 3.14 8.33
CA ILE A 314 13.60 3.15 9.56
C ILE A 314 12.94 4.50 9.80
N SER A 315 11.80 4.50 10.50
CA SER A 315 11.14 5.73 10.96
C SER A 315 11.93 6.44 12.05
N GLU A 316 11.60 7.72 12.28
CA GLU A 316 12.26 8.54 13.29
C GLU A 316 12.05 7.99 14.70
N GLU A 317 10.82 7.58 15.03
CA GLU A 317 10.49 6.97 16.31
C GLU A 317 11.25 5.64 16.54
N LEU A 318 11.42 4.83 15.49
CA LEU A 318 12.18 3.59 15.59
C LEU A 318 13.68 3.87 15.71
N ALA A 319 14.20 4.89 15.05
CA ALA A 319 15.59 5.33 15.21
C ALA A 319 15.86 5.83 16.63
N ILE A 320 14.95 6.61 17.21
CA ILE A 320 15.02 7.05 18.61
C ILE A 320 15.02 5.84 19.55
N GLU A 321 14.11 4.88 19.34
CA GLU A 321 14.00 3.67 20.17
C GLU A 321 15.25 2.78 20.10
N THR A 322 15.83 2.60 18.91
CA THR A 322 16.89 1.61 18.68
C THR A 322 18.31 2.17 18.76
N VAL A 323 18.51 3.45 18.45
CA VAL A 323 19.84 4.10 18.40
C VAL A 323 20.02 5.12 19.53
N GLY A 324 18.92 5.67 20.06
CA GLY A 324 18.93 6.71 21.09
C GLY A 324 18.83 8.13 20.51
N PRO A 325 17.99 9.01 21.08
CA PRO A 325 17.75 10.36 20.55
C PRO A 325 19.02 11.23 20.51
N GLU A 326 19.95 11.02 21.43
CA GLU A 326 21.23 11.72 21.49
C GLU A 326 22.19 11.35 20.36
N ASN A 327 22.02 10.15 19.79
CA ASN A 327 22.89 9.56 18.76
C ASN A 327 22.34 9.72 17.34
N ILE A 328 21.21 10.40 17.17
CA ILE A 328 20.64 10.71 15.86
C ILE A 328 20.52 12.21 15.63
N ASP A 329 20.49 12.56 14.35
CA ASP A 329 20.13 13.88 13.87
C ASP A 329 19.11 13.72 12.73
N VAL A 330 18.19 14.67 12.59
CA VAL A 330 17.13 14.60 11.57
C VAL A 330 17.21 15.86 10.73
N LEU A 331 17.71 15.71 9.49
CA LEU A 331 17.68 16.80 8.53
C LEU A 331 16.30 16.85 7.89
N HIS A 332 15.75 18.04 7.70
CA HIS A 332 14.40 18.18 7.16
C HIS A 332 14.13 19.53 6.49
N ALA A 333 13.13 19.54 5.60
CA ALA A 333 12.66 20.74 4.93
C ALA A 333 11.22 20.56 4.41
N PHE A 334 10.45 21.64 4.41
CA PHE A 334 9.29 21.78 3.51
C PHE A 334 9.76 22.34 2.17
N TYR A 335 9.13 21.92 1.08
CA TYR A 335 9.50 22.38 -0.25
C TYR A 335 8.27 22.58 -1.13
N LYS A 336 8.42 23.30 -2.23
CA LYS A 336 7.33 23.53 -3.20
C LYS A 336 7.75 23.04 -4.58
N PRO A 337 7.09 22.00 -5.14
CA PRO A 337 7.29 21.62 -6.54
C PRO A 337 7.10 22.82 -7.47
N LEU A 338 7.95 22.97 -8.47
CA LEU A 338 7.87 24.10 -9.40
C LEU A 338 6.51 24.14 -10.11
N GLU A 339 5.96 22.98 -10.45
CA GLU A 339 4.65 22.82 -11.09
C GLU A 339 3.50 23.38 -10.24
N TYR A 340 3.68 23.45 -8.91
CA TYR A 340 2.65 23.95 -7.99
C TYR A 340 2.64 25.48 -7.91
N THR A 341 3.69 26.15 -8.37
CA THR A 341 3.80 27.62 -8.32
C THR A 341 2.78 28.28 -9.24
N VAL A 342 2.82 27.97 -10.54
CA VAL A 342 1.89 28.50 -11.55
C VAL A 342 0.47 28.01 -11.29
N ALA A 343 0.31 26.75 -10.89
CA ALA A 343 -1.00 26.17 -10.57
C ALA A 343 -1.59 26.68 -9.25
N GLN A 344 -0.84 27.48 -8.47
CA GLN A 344 -1.20 27.98 -7.15
C GLN A 344 -1.68 26.87 -6.20
N LYS A 345 -1.09 25.68 -6.35
CA LYS A 345 -1.40 24.54 -5.49
C LYS A 345 -0.74 24.74 -4.13
N ASP A 346 -1.45 24.27 -3.10
CA ASP A 346 -0.89 24.18 -1.76
C ASP A 346 0.27 23.18 -1.75
N ALA A 347 1.34 23.55 -1.06
CA ALA A 347 2.52 22.71 -0.86
C ALA A 347 2.87 22.59 0.63
N SER A 348 2.00 23.03 1.54
CA SER A 348 2.24 23.02 2.99
C SER A 348 2.50 21.62 3.57
N HIS A 349 2.14 20.57 2.84
CA HIS A 349 2.36 19.17 3.20
C HIS A 349 3.46 18.47 2.38
N CYS A 350 4.11 19.18 1.44
CA CYS A 350 5.30 18.68 0.73
C CYS A 350 6.51 18.80 1.66
N TYR A 351 7.02 17.67 2.11
CA TYR A 351 8.02 17.63 3.17
C TYR A 351 8.99 16.48 2.95
N ILE A 352 10.23 16.69 3.34
CA ILE A 352 11.28 15.68 3.24
C ILE A 352 12.10 15.65 4.53
N LYS A 353 12.52 14.45 4.95
CA LYS A 353 13.49 14.28 6.03
C LYS A 353 14.43 13.11 5.82
N ALA A 354 15.66 13.27 6.33
CA ALA A 354 16.68 12.24 6.42
C ALA A 354 17.09 12.05 7.88
N ILE A 355 17.00 10.82 8.39
CA ILE A 355 17.39 10.45 9.74
C ILE A 355 18.83 9.92 9.67
N VAL A 356 19.74 10.51 10.43
CA VAL A 356 21.18 10.25 10.36
C VAL A 356 21.71 9.78 11.71
N ASN A 357 22.50 8.71 11.70
CA ASN A 357 23.27 8.30 12.87
C ASN A 357 24.45 9.27 13.06
N LEU A 358 24.69 9.77 14.27
CA LEU A 358 25.81 10.66 14.57
C LEU A 358 27.15 9.93 14.71
N SER A 359 27.12 8.62 14.94
CA SER A 359 28.31 7.76 14.95
C SER A 359 28.92 7.69 13.56
N LYS A 360 30.26 7.75 13.47
CA LYS A 360 30.97 7.62 12.20
C LYS A 360 30.67 6.26 11.55
N PRO A 361 30.43 6.21 10.22
CA PRO A 361 30.63 7.26 9.21
C PRO A 361 29.41 8.16 8.95
N ARG A 362 28.45 8.21 9.88
CA ARG A 362 27.19 8.96 9.80
C ARG A 362 26.25 8.47 8.70
N HIS A 363 25.90 7.18 8.80
CA HIS A 363 24.93 6.57 7.90
C HIS A 363 23.55 7.22 8.01
N VAL A 364 22.89 7.36 6.87
CA VAL A 364 21.47 7.68 6.81
C VAL A 364 20.68 6.42 7.15
N LEU A 365 19.88 6.47 8.20
CA LEU A 365 19.08 5.36 8.73
C LEU A 365 17.69 5.30 8.11
N GLY A 366 17.14 6.45 7.72
CA GLY A 366 15.83 6.57 7.09
C GLY A 366 15.73 7.81 6.21
N LEU A 367 15.02 7.71 5.11
CA LEU A 367 14.70 8.81 4.20
C LEU A 367 13.20 8.76 3.89
N HIS A 368 12.54 9.89 4.07
CA HIS A 368 11.08 10.01 3.99
C HIS A 368 10.70 11.27 3.20
N MET A 369 9.70 11.17 2.34
CA MET A 369 9.26 12.27 1.49
C MET A 369 7.75 12.20 1.24
N THR A 370 7.02 13.28 1.52
CA THR A 370 5.66 13.50 1.02
C THR A 370 5.71 14.49 -0.14
N GLY A 371 5.11 14.13 -1.27
CA GLY A 371 5.16 14.96 -2.47
C GLY A 371 4.74 14.24 -3.75
N PRO A 372 4.67 14.95 -4.89
CA PRO A 372 4.44 14.29 -6.17
C PRO A 372 5.62 13.38 -6.53
N HIS A 373 5.33 12.22 -7.14
CA HIS A 373 6.35 11.28 -7.63
C HIS A 373 7.29 10.75 -6.54
N ALA A 374 6.83 10.63 -5.29
CA ALA A 374 7.65 10.19 -4.17
C ALA A 374 8.24 8.79 -4.41
N GLY A 375 7.52 7.90 -5.11
CA GLY A 375 8.06 6.60 -5.52
C GLY A 375 9.25 6.70 -6.46
N GLU A 376 9.19 7.57 -7.46
CA GLU A 376 10.27 7.78 -8.42
C GLU A 376 11.52 8.35 -7.75
N VAL A 377 11.35 9.28 -6.81
CA VAL A 377 12.46 9.87 -6.05
C VAL A 377 13.11 8.82 -5.15
N ILE A 378 12.33 8.17 -4.29
CA ILE A 378 12.86 7.25 -3.27
C ILE A 378 13.54 6.03 -3.88
N GLN A 379 13.10 5.56 -5.06
CA GLN A 379 13.67 4.39 -5.71
C GLN A 379 15.19 4.54 -5.99
N GLY A 380 15.63 5.73 -6.42
CA GLY A 380 17.05 6.02 -6.65
C GLY A 380 17.86 6.03 -5.36
N PHE A 381 17.34 6.69 -4.32
CA PHE A 381 18.00 6.73 -3.00
C PHE A 381 18.02 5.37 -2.31
N ALA A 382 17.06 4.49 -2.56
CA ALA A 382 17.08 3.12 -2.02
C ALA A 382 18.32 2.33 -2.48
N ALA A 383 18.79 2.54 -3.70
CA ALA A 383 20.06 1.94 -4.18
C ALA A 383 21.28 2.54 -3.45
N ALA A 384 21.26 3.84 -3.15
CA ALA A 384 22.30 4.49 -2.34
C ALA A 384 22.29 3.97 -0.89
N PHE A 385 21.12 3.71 -0.31
CA PHE A 385 20.97 3.08 1.00
C PHE A 385 21.64 1.70 1.04
N LYS A 386 21.41 0.87 0.02
CA LYS A 386 22.10 -0.43 -0.12
C LYS A 386 23.61 -0.30 -0.28
N SER A 387 24.09 0.86 -0.69
CA SER A 387 25.52 1.19 -0.83
C SER A 387 26.11 1.88 0.42
N GLY A 388 25.35 2.00 1.51
CA GLY A 388 25.82 2.61 2.75
C GLY A 388 25.78 4.13 2.77
N LEU A 389 24.76 4.76 2.15
CA LEU A 389 24.57 6.22 2.11
C LEU A 389 24.91 6.89 3.46
N THR A 390 25.76 7.91 3.41
CA THR A 390 26.13 8.74 4.56
C THR A 390 25.64 10.16 4.38
N ARG A 391 25.53 10.91 5.48
CA ARG A 391 25.26 12.36 5.44
C ARG A 391 26.25 13.10 4.54
N HIS A 392 27.54 12.76 4.61
CA HIS A 392 28.56 13.40 3.77
C HIS A 392 28.30 13.15 2.28
N THR A 393 27.99 11.91 1.89
CA THR A 393 27.64 11.59 0.50
C THR A 393 26.41 12.37 0.04
N LEU A 394 25.40 12.50 0.90
CA LEU A 394 24.19 13.27 0.61
C LEU A 394 24.53 14.75 0.34
N GLU A 395 25.29 15.39 1.23
CA GLU A 395 25.69 16.81 1.15
C GLU A 395 26.61 17.12 -0.05
N GLN A 396 27.41 16.15 -0.51
CA GLN A 396 28.30 16.33 -1.66
C GLN A 396 27.62 16.04 -3.01
N THR A 397 26.42 15.47 -3.01
CA THR A 397 25.71 15.14 -4.25
C THR A 397 25.08 16.41 -4.83
N ILE A 398 25.36 16.70 -6.10
CA ILE A 398 24.81 17.86 -6.80
C ILE A 398 23.38 17.57 -7.30
N GLY A 399 22.45 18.48 -7.01
CA GLY A 399 21.06 18.39 -7.43
C GLY A 399 20.86 18.63 -8.93
N ILE A 400 19.81 18.03 -9.49
CA ILE A 400 19.32 18.33 -10.84
C ILE A 400 18.21 19.38 -10.72
N HIS A 401 18.32 20.50 -11.43
CA HIS A 401 17.42 21.63 -11.27
C HIS A 401 16.63 21.97 -12.56
N PRO A 402 15.31 22.26 -12.48
CA PRO A 402 14.43 22.11 -11.32
C PRO A 402 13.85 20.69 -11.20
N THR A 403 13.97 20.05 -10.04
CA THR A 403 13.31 18.76 -9.75
C THR A 403 12.85 18.68 -8.29
N VAL A 404 11.87 17.81 -7.98
CA VAL A 404 11.53 17.53 -6.57
C VAL A 404 12.60 16.69 -5.86
N ALA A 405 13.39 15.92 -6.62
CA ALA A 405 14.41 15.02 -6.07
C ALA A 405 15.64 15.77 -5.55
N GLU A 406 15.94 16.97 -6.08
CA GLU A 406 17.07 17.76 -5.60
C GLU A 406 16.93 18.21 -4.14
N GLU A 407 15.69 18.29 -3.63
CA GLU A 407 15.40 18.68 -2.25
C GLU A 407 16.00 17.69 -1.23
N VAL A 408 16.20 16.43 -1.64
CA VAL A 408 16.86 15.40 -0.82
C VAL A 408 18.31 15.77 -0.52
N VAL A 409 19.03 16.31 -1.51
CA VAL A 409 20.47 16.64 -1.40
C VAL A 409 20.71 18.09 -0.95
N LYS A 410 19.64 18.88 -0.81
CA LYS A 410 19.66 20.23 -0.22
C LYS A 410 19.36 20.26 1.28
N LEU A 411 19.15 19.12 1.92
CA LEU A 411 18.86 19.04 3.35
C LEU A 411 20.04 19.52 4.20
N TRP A 412 19.85 20.61 4.96
CA TRP A 412 20.86 21.13 5.90
C TRP A 412 20.29 21.50 7.28
N ILE A 413 19.01 21.92 7.35
CA ILE A 413 18.31 22.25 8.60
C ILE A 413 18.09 20.98 9.41
N THR A 414 18.40 21.03 10.70
CA THR A 414 18.26 19.89 11.61
C THR A 414 17.14 20.15 12.62
N LYS A 415 16.35 19.13 12.95
CA LYS A 415 15.35 19.27 14.04
C LYS A 415 15.98 19.71 15.36
N ARG A 416 17.23 19.31 15.62
CA ARG A 416 17.95 19.66 16.85
C ARG A 416 18.35 21.14 16.91
N SER A 417 18.57 21.81 15.77
CA SER A 417 18.88 23.26 15.76
C SER A 417 17.67 24.10 16.16
N GLY A 418 16.45 23.58 15.98
CA GLY A 418 15.21 24.31 16.26
C GLY A 418 14.89 25.41 15.23
N GLU A 419 15.65 25.47 14.14
CA GLU A 419 15.40 26.38 13.02
C GLU A 419 14.13 25.97 12.26
N ASP A 420 13.48 26.95 11.61
CA ASP A 420 12.27 26.72 10.84
C ASP A 420 12.60 25.96 9.54
N PRO A 421 12.04 24.75 9.31
CA PRO A 421 12.27 23.98 8.10
C PRO A 421 11.56 24.52 6.85
N GLN A 422 10.82 25.63 6.93
CA GLN A 422 10.24 26.26 5.74
C GLN A 422 11.34 26.82 4.84
N VAL A 423 11.46 26.26 3.63
CA VAL A 423 12.34 26.81 2.61
C VAL A 423 11.74 28.10 2.08
N THR A 424 12.32 29.23 2.46
CA THR A 424 12.12 30.50 1.75
C THR A 424 12.79 30.35 0.38
N GLY A 425 12.07 30.67 -0.70
CA GLY A 425 12.56 30.49 -2.08
C GLY A 425 13.96 31.06 -2.33
N CYS A 426 14.62 30.58 -3.39
CA CYS A 426 15.94 31.06 -3.81
C CYS A 426 15.97 32.58 -4.04
#